data_AF-J9CAP7-F1
#
_entry.id   AF-J9CAP7-F1
#
_cell.length_a   1.000
_cell.length_b   1.000
_cell.length_c   1.000
_cell.angle_alpha   90.00
_cell.angle_beta   90.00
_cell.angle_gamma   90.00
#
_symmetry.space_group_name_H-M   'P 1'
#
loop_
_entity.id
_entity.type
_entity.pdbx_description
1 polymer ?
#
loop_
_entity_poly.entity_id
_entity_poly.type
_entity_poly.pdbx_seq_one_letter_code
_entity_poly.pdbx_strand_id
1 'polypeptide(L)'
;MATPAADPKGTVADLATLRKDAANRPDNMDFIYLDVWYQDSWETRRIAEQINSLGWRFTTEFSDQGEYDSTWQHWATDATYGGAGMKGFNSEIIRFIRNDQRDSQVLNYPQFGGTA
;
A
#
# COMPACT_ATOMS: atom_id res chain seq x y z
N MET A 1 -3.99 28.39 -16.58
CA MET A 1 -3.25 27.18 -16.14
C MET A 1 -2.36 26.75 -17.30
N ALA A 2 -1.05 26.75 -17.10
CA ALA A 2 -0.14 26.23 -18.11
C ALA A 2 -0.16 24.69 -18.03
N THR A 3 -0.51 24.04 -19.14
CA THR A 3 -0.40 22.58 -19.29
C THR A 3 1.07 22.19 -19.17
N PRO A 4 1.46 21.26 -18.30
CA PRO A 4 2.84 20.80 -18.25
C PRO A 4 3.19 20.15 -19.59
N ALA A 5 4.35 20.51 -20.15
CA ALA A 5 4.87 19.85 -21.34
C ALA A 5 5.15 18.37 -21.01
N ALA A 6 4.70 17.46 -21.87
CA ALA A 6 5.00 16.05 -21.75
C ALA A 6 6.51 15.82 -21.93
N ASP A 7 7.15 15.16 -20.96
CA ASP A 7 8.57 14.78 -21.03
C ASP A 7 8.74 13.66 -22.09
N PRO A 8 9.46 13.93 -23.20
CA PRO A 8 9.53 13.01 -24.35
C PRO A 8 10.48 11.83 -24.15
N LYS A 9 11.07 11.64 -22.95
CA LYS A 9 11.74 10.42 -22.53
C LYS A 9 11.33 10.16 -21.09
N GLY A 10 10.94 8.93 -20.74
CA GLY A 10 10.48 8.58 -19.39
C GLY A 10 11.58 8.72 -18.33
N THR A 11 11.93 9.95 -17.98
CA THR A 11 12.81 10.27 -16.86
C THR A 11 11.94 10.21 -15.62
N VAL A 12 12.19 9.22 -14.75
CA VAL A 12 11.56 9.17 -13.44
C VAL A 12 11.95 10.45 -12.71
N ALA A 13 10.97 11.26 -12.35
CA ALA A 13 11.20 12.47 -11.58
C ALA A 13 11.92 12.11 -10.28
N ASP A 14 12.96 12.87 -9.93
CA ASP A 14 13.60 12.67 -8.63
C ASP A 14 12.64 13.02 -7.47
N LEU A 15 12.98 12.56 -6.27
CA LEU A 15 12.12 12.77 -5.10
C LEU A 15 11.88 14.26 -4.80
N ALA A 16 12.85 15.12 -5.12
CA ALA A 16 12.72 16.57 -4.92
C ALA A 16 11.65 17.17 -5.84
N THR A 17 11.64 16.73 -7.10
CA THR A 17 10.65 17.12 -8.12
C THR A 17 9.27 16.61 -7.74
N LEU A 18 9.15 15.34 -7.34
CA LEU A 18 7.88 14.77 -6.86
C LEU A 18 7.35 15.50 -5.62
N ARG A 19 8.22 15.82 -4.66
CA ARG A 19 7.83 16.56 -3.45
C ARG A 19 7.33 17.96 -3.77
N LYS A 20 7.99 18.66 -4.71
CA LYS A 20 7.57 20.00 -5.13
C LYS A 20 6.21 19.96 -5.83
N ASP A 21 5.98 18.97 -6.68
CA ASP A 21 4.70 18.77 -7.36
C ASP A 21 3.58 18.43 -6.36
N ALA A 22 3.80 17.43 -5.49
CA ALA A 22 2.85 17.02 -4.44
C ALA A 22 2.44 18.19 -3.51
N ALA A 23 3.39 19.03 -3.10
CA ALA A 23 3.15 20.16 -2.21
C ALA A 23 2.28 21.29 -2.82
N ASN A 24 2.17 21.34 -4.15
CA ASN A 24 1.43 22.40 -4.86
C ASN A 24 0.07 21.94 -5.41
N ARG A 25 -0.31 20.68 -5.18
CA ARG A 25 -1.61 20.16 -5.62
C ARG A 25 -2.70 20.48 -4.59
N PRO A 26 -3.78 21.19 -4.98
CA PRO A 26 -4.91 21.45 -4.08
C PRO A 26 -5.65 20.15 -3.70
N ASP A 27 -5.73 19.21 -4.65
CA ASP A 27 -6.22 17.84 -4.47
C ASP A 27 -5.08 16.87 -4.77
N ASN A 28 -4.24 16.61 -3.77
CA ASN A 28 -3.14 15.67 -3.93
C ASN A 28 -3.67 14.22 -3.97
N MET A 29 -2.87 13.32 -4.53
CA MET A 29 -3.20 11.89 -4.61
C MET A 29 -3.32 11.28 -3.21
N ASP A 30 -4.26 10.35 -3.00
CA ASP A 30 -4.48 9.74 -1.68
C ASP A 30 -3.41 8.68 -1.34
N PHE A 31 -3.09 7.78 -2.28
CA PHE A 31 -2.26 6.62 -1.98
C PHE A 31 -1.36 6.20 -3.14
N ILE A 32 -0.32 5.45 -2.79
CA ILE A 32 0.48 4.66 -3.73
C ILE A 32 0.20 3.18 -3.47
N TYR A 33 -0.07 2.46 -4.55
CA TYR A 33 -0.01 1.01 -4.59
C TYR A 33 1.37 0.58 -5.09
N LEU A 34 2.14 -0.07 -4.23
CA LEU A 34 3.45 -0.62 -4.56
C LEU A 34 3.31 -2.10 -4.93
N ASP A 35 3.34 -2.37 -6.23
CA ASP A 35 3.18 -3.71 -6.80
C ASP A 35 4.45 -4.56 -6.61
N VAL A 36 4.29 -5.89 -6.56
CA VAL A 36 5.35 -6.91 -6.61
C VAL A 36 6.52 -6.75 -5.61
N TRP A 37 6.35 -5.97 -4.53
CA TRP A 37 7.40 -5.67 -3.57
C TRP A 37 7.64 -6.80 -2.56
N TYR A 38 8.84 -7.37 -2.59
CA TYR A 38 9.30 -8.40 -1.66
C TYR A 38 10.68 -8.02 -1.11
N GLN A 39 10.71 -7.30 0.02
CA GLN A 39 11.95 -6.96 0.71
C GLN A 39 11.79 -7.08 2.22
N ASP A 40 12.89 -6.98 2.95
CA ASP A 40 12.84 -7.00 4.40
C ASP A 40 12.09 -5.78 4.99
N SER A 41 11.78 -5.87 6.28
CA SER A 41 11.05 -4.81 6.97
C SER A 41 11.81 -3.48 6.95
N TRP A 42 13.15 -3.47 6.98
CA TRP A 42 13.93 -2.24 6.98
C TRP A 42 13.81 -1.53 5.63
N GLU A 43 13.99 -2.23 4.52
CA GLU A 43 13.82 -1.65 3.18
C GLU A 43 12.38 -1.18 2.95
N THR A 44 11.40 -1.98 3.39
CA THR A 44 9.99 -1.64 3.31
C THR A 44 9.66 -0.36 4.11
N ARG A 45 10.27 -0.18 5.30
CA ARG A 45 10.14 1.07 6.06
C ARG A 45 10.69 2.26 5.29
N ARG A 46 11.81 2.11 4.59
CA ARG A 46 12.43 3.21 3.83
C ARG A 46 11.59 3.65 2.64
N ILE A 47 11.02 2.71 1.89
CA ILE A 47 10.16 3.09 0.75
C ILE A 47 8.83 3.70 1.22
N ALA A 48 8.24 3.16 2.29
CA ALA A 48 7.03 3.73 2.87
C ALA A 48 7.27 5.13 3.47
N GLU A 49 8.42 5.37 4.12
CA GLU A 49 8.83 6.72 4.57
C GLU A 49 8.92 7.70 3.39
N GLN A 50 9.48 7.28 2.25
CA GLN A 50 9.56 8.12 1.06
C GLN A 50 8.17 8.46 0.52
N ILE A 51 7.29 7.46 0.37
CA ILE A 51 5.90 7.62 -0.09
C ILE A 51 5.12 8.53 0.86
N ASN A 52 5.14 8.24 2.16
CA ASN A 52 4.43 9.00 3.18
C ASN A 52 4.96 10.45 3.28
N SER A 53 6.25 10.71 2.99
CA SER A 53 6.81 12.07 2.96
C SER A 53 6.26 12.97 1.85
N LEU A 54 5.55 12.37 0.88
CA LEU A 54 4.85 13.07 -0.20
C LEU A 54 3.37 13.32 0.12
N GLY A 55 2.92 12.91 1.32
CA GLY A 55 1.53 12.98 1.76
C GLY A 55 0.66 11.85 1.22
N TRP A 56 1.26 10.82 0.61
CA TRP A 56 0.55 9.69 0.03
C TRP A 56 0.57 8.50 0.99
N ARG A 57 -0.56 7.84 1.16
CA ARG A 57 -0.70 6.63 1.97
C ARG A 57 -0.03 5.43 1.27
N PHE A 58 0.64 4.58 2.05
CA PHE A 58 1.26 3.35 1.56
C PHE A 58 0.27 2.17 1.53
N THR A 59 0.23 1.47 0.39
CA THR A 59 -0.52 0.22 0.15
C THR A 59 0.32 -0.72 -0.72
N THR A 60 0.07 -2.03 -0.65
CA THR A 60 0.94 -3.02 -1.34
C THR A 60 0.17 -4.25 -1.82
N GLU A 61 0.83 -5.12 -2.59
CA GLU A 61 0.23 -6.30 -3.19
C GLU A 61 -0.03 -7.42 -2.16
N PHE A 62 1.02 -7.87 -1.47
CA PHE A 62 0.98 -9.11 -0.70
C PHE A 62 0.56 -8.88 0.76
N SER A 63 -0.25 -9.82 1.26
CA SER A 63 -0.86 -9.77 2.59
C SER A 63 0.16 -9.73 3.74
N ASP A 64 1.34 -10.31 3.56
CA ASP A 64 2.39 -10.40 4.56
C ASP A 64 3.39 -9.23 4.52
N GLN A 65 3.26 -8.33 3.54
CA GLN A 65 4.16 -7.19 3.37
C GLN A 65 3.62 -5.93 4.03
N GLY A 66 4.55 -5.09 4.49
CA GLY A 66 4.24 -3.74 4.93
C GLY A 66 3.40 -3.65 6.20
N GLU A 67 3.46 -4.62 7.12
CA GLU A 67 2.66 -4.63 8.36
C GLU A 67 2.67 -3.28 9.09
N TYR A 68 3.80 -2.58 9.11
CA TYR A 68 3.97 -1.41 9.96
C TYR A 68 3.37 -0.11 9.36
N ASP A 69 3.32 0.05 8.03
CA ASP A 69 2.75 1.27 7.38
C ASP A 69 1.55 1.01 6.48
N SER A 70 1.44 -0.19 5.92
CA SER A 70 0.46 -0.45 4.89
C SER A 70 -0.93 -0.40 5.49
N THR A 71 -1.79 0.28 4.78
CA THR A 71 -3.20 0.48 5.15
C THR A 71 -4.13 -0.38 4.30
N TRP A 72 -3.62 -1.06 3.27
CA TRP A 72 -4.38 -1.92 2.38
C TRP A 72 -3.45 -2.91 1.67
N GLN A 73 -3.92 -4.15 1.53
CA GLN A 73 -3.20 -5.21 0.81
C GLN A 73 -4.14 -5.83 -0.22
N HIS A 74 -3.65 -5.96 -1.44
CA HIS A 74 -4.45 -6.48 -2.55
C HIS A 74 -4.91 -7.91 -2.29
N TRP A 75 -3.98 -8.80 -1.94
CA TRP A 75 -4.29 -10.22 -1.74
C TRP A 75 -5.14 -10.48 -0.47
N ALA A 76 -5.18 -9.52 0.46
CA ALA A 76 -6.05 -9.58 1.63
C ALA A 76 -7.49 -9.13 1.33
N THR A 77 -7.71 -8.33 0.29
CA THR A 77 -9.02 -7.74 -0.04
C THR A 77 -9.67 -8.34 -1.28
N ASP A 78 -8.91 -8.99 -2.16
CA ASP A 78 -9.43 -9.80 -3.25
C ASP A 78 -9.41 -11.29 -2.89
N ALA A 79 -10.59 -11.89 -2.76
CA ALA A 79 -10.77 -13.28 -2.39
C ALA A 79 -10.10 -14.28 -3.36
N THR A 80 -10.03 -13.94 -4.65
CA THR A 80 -9.68 -14.87 -5.72
C THR A 80 -8.17 -15.14 -5.85
N TYR A 81 -7.31 -14.30 -5.26
CA TYR A 81 -5.85 -14.41 -5.36
C TYR A 81 -5.22 -15.31 -4.28
N GLY A 82 -4.19 -16.10 -4.60
CA GLY A 82 -3.32 -16.78 -3.63
C GLY A 82 -3.91 -17.91 -2.77
N GLY A 83 -5.23 -18.08 -2.75
CA GLY A 83 -5.92 -19.09 -1.92
C GLY A 83 -5.87 -18.80 -0.42
N ALA A 84 -6.36 -19.76 0.38
CA ALA A 84 -6.56 -19.59 1.83
C ALA A 84 -5.26 -19.28 2.61
N GLY A 85 -4.10 -19.73 2.13
CA GLY A 85 -2.81 -19.57 2.81
C GLY A 85 -2.14 -18.21 2.61
N MET A 86 -2.68 -17.35 1.75
CA MET A 86 -2.03 -16.08 1.35
C MET A 86 -2.93 -14.86 1.59
N LYS A 87 -3.86 -14.99 2.54
CA LYS A 87 -4.79 -13.91 2.94
C LYS A 87 -4.22 -13.02 4.04
N GLY A 88 -5.01 -12.01 4.41
CA GLY A 88 -4.65 -11.02 5.43
C GLY A 88 -4.31 -11.62 6.80
N PHE A 89 -3.99 -10.75 7.76
CA PHE A 89 -3.55 -11.15 9.08
C PHE A 89 -4.60 -12.00 9.80
N ASN A 90 -4.27 -13.27 9.99
CA ASN A 90 -5.05 -14.19 10.80
C ASN A 90 -4.63 -14.10 12.28
N SER A 91 -4.88 -12.94 12.90
CA SER A 91 -4.50 -12.67 14.29
C SER A 91 -5.54 -11.78 14.98
N GLU A 92 -6.15 -12.30 16.05
CA GLU A 92 -7.09 -11.55 16.88
C GLU A 92 -6.42 -10.34 17.54
N ILE A 93 -5.16 -10.47 17.96
CA ILE A 93 -4.41 -9.38 18.60
C ILE A 93 -4.20 -8.23 17.60
N ILE A 94 -3.73 -8.56 16.39
CA ILE A 94 -3.49 -7.55 15.36
C ILE A 94 -4.80 -6.87 14.95
N ARG A 95 -5.86 -7.67 14.75
CA ARG A 95 -7.17 -7.14 14.39
C ARG A 95 -7.75 -6.28 15.51
N PHE A 96 -7.67 -6.70 16.76
CA PHE A 96 -8.13 -5.92 17.90
C PHE A 96 -7.48 -4.53 17.96
N ILE A 97 -6.17 -4.43 17.68
CA ILE A 97 -5.42 -3.16 17.79
C ILE A 97 -5.62 -2.27 16.56
N ARG A 98 -5.85 -2.83 15.36
CA ARG A 98 -5.72 -2.09 14.09
C ARG A 98 -6.87 -2.29 13.09
N ASN A 99 -7.98 -2.91 13.47
CA ASN A 99 -9.08 -3.19 12.52
C ASN A 99 -9.65 -1.93 11.87
N ASP A 100 -9.67 -0.80 12.58
CA ASP A 100 -10.15 0.49 12.09
C ASP A 100 -9.12 1.27 11.24
N GLN A 101 -7.88 0.78 11.18
CA GLN A 101 -6.77 1.51 10.55
C GLN A 101 -6.43 0.99 9.14
N ARG A 102 -6.84 -0.24 8.81
CA ARG A 102 -6.36 -0.92 7.60
C ARG A 102 -7.23 -2.07 7.12
N ASP A 103 -7.25 -2.24 5.80
CA ASP A 103 -7.87 -3.36 5.10
C ASP A 103 -6.85 -4.49 4.85
N SER A 104 -6.41 -5.11 5.94
CA SER A 104 -5.31 -6.10 5.95
C SER A 104 -5.70 -7.43 6.58
N GLN A 105 -6.97 -7.61 6.92
CA GLN A 105 -7.44 -8.75 7.71
C GLN A 105 -7.92 -9.87 6.79
N VAL A 106 -8.06 -11.08 7.33
CA VAL A 106 -8.76 -12.16 6.63
C VAL A 106 -10.19 -11.70 6.32
N LEU A 107 -10.53 -11.69 5.02
CA LEU A 107 -11.84 -11.33 4.50
C LEU A 107 -12.86 -12.46 4.70
N ASN A 108 -14.16 -12.12 4.69
CA ASN A 108 -15.22 -13.12 4.75
C ASN A 108 -15.31 -13.88 3.41
N TYR A 109 -14.80 -15.11 3.38
CA TYR A 109 -14.83 -16.00 2.23
C TYR A 109 -15.01 -17.46 2.67
N PRO A 110 -16.27 -17.90 2.89
CA PRO A 110 -16.58 -19.16 3.58
C PRO A 110 -15.98 -20.42 2.95
N GLN A 111 -15.63 -20.39 1.66
CA GLN A 111 -14.99 -21.51 0.97
C GLN A 111 -13.59 -21.84 1.54
N PHE A 112 -12.91 -20.86 2.14
CA PHE A 112 -11.62 -21.10 2.80
C PHE A 112 -11.76 -21.62 4.23
N GLY A 113 -12.92 -21.41 4.86
CA GLY A 113 -13.20 -21.82 6.22
C GLY A 113 -12.28 -21.17 7.26
N GLY A 114 -12.35 -21.65 8.50
CA GLY A 114 -11.56 -21.10 9.59
C GLY A 114 -11.98 -19.67 9.92
N THR A 115 -11.07 -18.73 9.75
CA THR A 115 -11.31 -17.30 10.03
C THR A 115 -11.81 -16.50 8.83
N ALA A 116 -11.96 -17.15 7.67
CA ALA A 116 -12.58 -16.62 6.47
C ALA A 116 -14.07 -16.94 6.42
#